data_AF-A0A1X7VDU6-F1
#
_entry.id   AF-A0A1X7VDU6-F1
#
_cell.length_a   1.000
_cell.length_b   1.000
_cell.length_c   1.000
_cell.angle_alpha   90.00
_cell.angle_beta   90.00
_cell.angle_gamma   90.00
#
_symmetry.space_group_name_H-M   'P 1'
#
loop_
_entity.id
_entity.type
_entity.pdbx_description
1 polymer ?
#
loop_
_entity_poly.entity_id
_entity_poly.type
_entity_poly.pdbx_seq_one_letter_code
_entity_poly.pdbx_strand_id
1 'polypeptide(L)'
;MFTISAIDPALIILVNIYADQFSDRQDTSVYNNGVMQVSVFVSVNYNGEASDDEIIKYVQNKVVIYSLNYGENVQWQKSTIDNGFLHDTEHDANESPSIPPKKSDIRAVLYFTVPGGTAEGEHKWIAKLDGQQTSTKTALTITVEPFEISAGNLELVKKVTVNCAVLYVLKYKKGVFPIAQKLRNCIDFKGMKFSGTGANSWVSMVMSNKGYKLGAFVEYRETSNIQIGKAFHEYSQDELVIKGSGFDLCQQSYAAEIFSLCIDDTLALDPADVDAAWNEGVVMLQVREDGLGIWCMIHLDVEENDFVFQDTFGGRVEVNINWDAGDSWGIWTIRSAKVVYP
;
A
#
# COMPACT_ATOMS: atom_id res chain seq x y z
N MET A 1 17.69 -38.22 10.43
CA MET A 1 16.47 -39.04 10.21
C MET A 1 15.52 -38.67 11.34
N PHE A 2 14.39 -38.04 11.05
CA PHE A 2 13.49 -37.47 12.05
C PHE A 2 12.73 -38.57 12.80
N THR A 3 12.74 -38.55 14.13
CA THR A 3 11.86 -39.39 14.96
C THR A 3 10.71 -38.54 15.47
N ILE A 4 9.51 -38.85 14.98
CA ILE A 4 8.23 -38.19 15.30
C ILE A 4 7.95 -38.20 16.81
N SER A 5 8.53 -39.14 17.56
CA SER A 5 8.36 -39.29 19.01
C SER A 5 9.03 -38.21 19.88
N ALA A 6 9.75 -37.26 19.28
CA ALA A 6 10.50 -36.22 20.00
C ALA A 6 9.80 -34.85 20.05
N ILE A 7 8.70 -34.66 19.30
CA ILE A 7 7.81 -33.50 19.45
C ILE A 7 6.82 -33.84 20.55
N ASP A 8 6.73 -33.01 21.60
CA ASP A 8 5.66 -33.13 22.60
C ASP A 8 4.37 -32.54 22.01
N PRO A 9 3.39 -33.38 21.62
CA PRO A 9 2.20 -32.89 20.94
C PRO A 9 1.21 -32.23 21.91
N ALA A 10 1.37 -32.42 23.22
CA ALA A 10 0.55 -31.74 24.23
C ALA A 10 0.86 -30.24 24.34
N LEU A 11 1.90 -29.77 23.65
CA LEU A 11 2.42 -28.40 23.68
C LEU A 11 2.41 -27.71 22.32
N ILE A 12 1.60 -28.17 21.36
CA ILE A 12 1.35 -27.39 20.14
C ILE A 12 0.53 -26.17 20.52
N ILE A 13 1.03 -24.97 20.21
CA ILE A 13 0.32 -23.72 20.44
C ILE A 13 0.31 -22.93 19.12
N LEU A 14 -0.88 -22.52 18.69
CA LEU A 14 -1.03 -21.51 17.65
C LEU A 14 -1.11 -20.15 18.35
N VAL A 15 -0.25 -19.20 17.98
CA VAL A 15 -0.26 -17.86 18.55
C VAL A 15 -0.17 -16.81 17.45
N ASN A 16 -0.77 -15.65 17.70
CA ASN A 16 -0.57 -14.44 16.91
C ASN A 16 0.88 -13.94 17.09
N ILE A 17 1.45 -13.27 16.08
CA ILE A 17 2.78 -12.66 16.19
C ILE A 17 2.92 -11.66 17.33
N TYR A 18 1.81 -11.05 17.77
CA TYR A 18 1.80 -10.09 18.87
C TYR A 18 1.56 -10.72 20.25
N ALA A 19 1.42 -12.04 20.34
CA ALA A 19 1.10 -12.71 21.61
C ALA A 19 2.15 -12.45 22.69
N ASP A 20 3.44 -12.39 22.34
CA ASP A 20 4.50 -12.10 23.31
C ASP A 20 4.53 -10.64 23.77
N GLN A 21 4.13 -9.71 22.89
CA GLN A 21 4.07 -8.29 23.21
C GLN A 21 2.85 -7.96 24.08
N PHE A 22 1.76 -8.71 23.94
CA PHE A 22 0.47 -8.42 24.58
C PHE A 22 -0.11 -9.57 25.41
N SER A 23 0.74 -10.33 26.11
CA SER A 23 0.34 -11.31 27.14
C SER A 23 -0.52 -12.48 26.64
N ASP A 24 0.05 -13.33 25.79
CA ASP A 24 -0.58 -14.56 25.27
C ASP A 24 -1.90 -14.31 24.50
N ARG A 25 -2.02 -13.13 23.89
CA ARG A 25 -3.16 -12.73 23.07
C ARG A 25 -3.43 -13.74 21.96
N GLN A 26 -4.69 -14.13 21.81
CA GLN A 26 -5.18 -15.12 20.85
C GLN A 26 -6.14 -14.50 19.84
N ASP A 27 -5.98 -13.21 19.56
CA ASP A 27 -6.83 -12.50 18.63
C ASP A 27 -6.04 -11.49 17.79
N THR A 28 -6.53 -11.24 16.58
CA THR A 28 -5.97 -10.30 15.59
C THR A 28 -7.08 -9.74 14.71
N SER A 29 -6.89 -8.53 14.21
CA SER A 29 -7.84 -7.86 13.31
C SER A 29 -7.17 -7.57 11.97
N VAL A 30 -7.81 -7.93 10.87
CA VAL A 30 -7.27 -7.80 9.51
C VAL A 30 -8.35 -7.33 8.54
N TYR A 31 -7.96 -6.73 7.41
CA TYR A 31 -8.90 -6.33 6.37
C TYR A 31 -9.12 -7.43 5.33
N ASN A 32 -10.35 -7.54 4.83
CA ASN A 32 -10.73 -8.42 3.71
C ASN A 32 -10.23 -7.93 2.33
N ASN A 33 -9.02 -7.36 2.24
CA ASN A 33 -8.55 -6.63 1.07
C ASN A 33 -7.85 -7.50 0.00
N GLY A 34 -7.73 -8.81 0.21
CA GLY A 34 -7.11 -9.74 -0.76
C GLY A 34 -5.57 -9.78 -0.72
N VAL A 35 -4.92 -8.94 0.09
CA VAL A 35 -3.45 -8.85 0.17
C VAL A 35 -2.95 -9.04 1.59
N MET A 36 -3.65 -8.48 2.58
CA MET A 36 -3.24 -8.53 3.97
C MET A 36 -3.05 -9.98 4.41
N GLN A 37 -1.98 -10.22 5.15
CA GLN A 37 -1.67 -11.55 5.66
C GLN A 37 -1.90 -11.57 7.16
N VAL A 38 -2.56 -12.63 7.63
CA VAL A 38 -2.49 -13.02 9.03
C VAL A 38 -1.18 -13.76 9.24
N SER A 39 -0.34 -13.28 10.16
CA SER A 39 0.88 -13.96 10.55
C SER A 39 0.66 -14.74 11.84
N VAL A 40 1.07 -16.01 11.86
CA VAL A 40 0.88 -16.91 12.99
C VAL A 40 2.15 -17.71 13.26
N PHE A 41 2.38 -18.04 14.54
CA PHE A 41 3.41 -19.00 14.93
C PHE A 41 2.76 -20.31 15.37
N VAL A 42 3.26 -21.41 14.82
CA VAL A 42 3.05 -22.75 15.39
C VAL A 42 4.25 -23.04 16.27
N SER A 43 4.03 -22.98 17.58
CA SER A 43 5.04 -23.32 18.59
C SER A 43 4.98 -24.81 18.87
N VAL A 44 6.15 -25.47 18.86
CA VAL A 44 6.31 -26.87 19.22
C VAL A 44 7.46 -27.03 20.20
N ASN A 45 7.30 -27.94 21.16
CA ASN A 45 8.39 -28.36 22.01
C ASN A 45 9.05 -29.60 21.40
N TYR A 46 10.37 -29.55 21.22
CA TYR A 46 11.15 -30.62 20.60
C TYR A 46 12.39 -30.91 21.45
N ASN A 47 12.55 -32.19 21.84
CA ASN A 47 13.65 -32.65 22.69
C ASN A 47 14.59 -33.65 21.97
N GLY A 48 14.57 -33.67 20.63
CA GLY A 48 15.43 -34.55 19.83
C GLY A 48 16.73 -33.87 19.36
N GLU A 49 17.43 -34.52 18.44
CA GLU A 49 18.76 -34.09 17.95
C GLU A 49 18.73 -33.20 16.69
N ALA A 50 17.56 -33.03 16.05
CA ALA A 50 17.43 -32.17 14.87
C ALA A 50 17.62 -30.68 15.20
N SER A 51 18.08 -29.90 14.23
CA SER A 51 18.23 -28.45 14.41
C SER A 51 16.89 -27.72 14.37
N ASP A 52 16.85 -26.50 14.92
CA ASP A 52 15.64 -25.64 14.87
C ASP A 52 15.13 -25.43 13.44
N ASP A 53 16.02 -25.18 12.47
CA ASP A 53 15.65 -24.99 11.06
C ASP A 53 15.01 -26.23 10.45
N GLU A 54 15.52 -27.42 10.80
CA GLU A 54 14.96 -28.69 10.37
C GLU A 54 13.55 -28.90 10.93
N ILE A 55 13.33 -28.51 12.18
CA ILE A 55 12.01 -28.56 12.84
C ILE A 55 11.05 -27.52 12.27
N ILE A 56 11.48 -26.28 12.07
CA ILE A 56 10.68 -25.21 11.46
C ILE A 56 10.18 -25.68 10.08
N LYS A 57 11.09 -26.18 9.25
CA LYS A 57 10.75 -26.70 7.92
C LYS A 57 9.80 -27.88 8.00
N TYR A 58 9.97 -28.77 8.98
CA TYR A 58 9.05 -29.88 9.20
C TYR A 58 7.63 -29.37 9.53
N VAL A 59 7.52 -28.49 10.52
CA VAL A 59 6.24 -27.93 10.98
C VAL A 59 5.55 -27.18 9.83
N GLN A 60 6.26 -26.29 9.12
CA GLN A 60 5.71 -25.54 7.99
C GLN A 60 5.14 -26.46 6.90
N ASN A 61 5.77 -27.60 6.62
CA ASN A 61 5.34 -28.54 5.59
C ASN A 61 4.19 -29.47 6.02
N LYS A 62 4.07 -29.76 7.32
CA LYS A 62 3.17 -30.81 7.82
C LYS A 62 1.97 -30.28 8.59
N VAL A 63 2.07 -29.08 9.16
CA VAL A 63 0.97 -28.51 9.92
C VAL A 63 -0.20 -28.11 9.01
N VAL A 64 -1.39 -28.49 9.45
CA VAL A 64 -2.67 -28.09 8.87
C VAL A 64 -3.30 -27.09 9.82
N ILE A 65 -3.61 -25.89 9.31
CA ILE A 65 -4.42 -24.89 10.01
C ILE A 65 -5.83 -24.97 9.44
N TYR A 66 -6.84 -25.01 10.29
CA TYR A 66 -8.23 -25.01 9.83
C TYR A 66 -9.14 -24.22 10.77
N SER A 67 -10.22 -23.71 10.20
CA SER A 67 -11.27 -22.97 10.90
C SER A 67 -12.20 -23.92 11.66
N LEU A 68 -12.53 -23.56 12.90
CA LEU A 68 -13.56 -24.21 13.72
C LEU A 68 -14.98 -23.82 13.31
N ASN A 69 -15.11 -22.77 12.50
CA ASN A 69 -16.40 -22.34 11.98
C ASN A 69 -16.87 -23.35 10.93
N TYR A 70 -17.75 -24.26 11.33
CA TYR A 70 -18.30 -25.28 10.45
C TYR A 70 -19.06 -24.62 9.27
N GLY A 71 -18.65 -24.94 8.04
CA GLY A 71 -19.31 -24.48 6.81
C GLY A 71 -18.64 -23.28 6.12
N GLU A 72 -17.55 -22.73 6.67
CA GLU A 72 -16.74 -21.77 5.96
C GLU A 72 -16.06 -22.42 4.74
N ASN A 73 -16.50 -22.03 3.55
CA ASN A 73 -15.82 -22.34 2.28
C ASN A 73 -14.79 -21.25 1.91
N VAL A 74 -14.16 -20.63 2.91
CA VAL A 74 -13.16 -19.58 2.70
C VAL A 74 -11.78 -20.23 2.57
N GLN A 75 -11.16 -20.11 1.40
CA GLN A 75 -9.85 -20.69 1.11
C GLN A 75 -8.76 -19.63 1.33
N TRP A 76 -7.95 -19.82 2.36
CA TRP A 76 -6.85 -18.95 2.71
C TRP A 76 -5.55 -19.44 2.07
N GLN A 77 -4.80 -18.54 1.42
CA GLN A 77 -3.53 -18.92 0.80
C GLN A 77 -2.42 -18.94 1.84
N LYS A 78 -1.89 -20.13 2.13
CA LYS A 78 -0.73 -20.34 3.02
C LYS A 78 0.58 -19.94 2.32
N SER A 79 1.45 -19.23 3.04
CA SER A 79 2.80 -18.84 2.65
C SER A 79 3.77 -18.99 3.83
N THR A 80 5.05 -19.12 3.54
CA THR A 80 6.16 -19.03 4.52
C THR A 80 6.93 -17.71 4.38
N ILE A 81 6.48 -16.84 3.49
CA ILE A 81 7.12 -15.57 3.12
C ILE A 81 6.13 -14.43 3.39
N ASP A 82 6.60 -13.44 4.14
CA ASP A 82 5.93 -12.16 4.38
C ASP A 82 5.86 -11.34 3.08
N ASN A 83 4.72 -10.70 2.84
CA ASN A 83 4.53 -9.79 1.71
C ASN A 83 4.90 -8.32 2.00
N GLY A 84 5.35 -8.01 3.22
CA GLY A 84 5.86 -6.70 3.62
C GLY A 84 4.78 -5.69 4.04
N PHE A 85 3.52 -6.12 4.13
CA PHE A 85 2.44 -5.31 4.70
C PHE A 85 2.23 -5.62 6.17
N LEU A 86 1.60 -4.69 6.89
CA LEU A 86 1.23 -4.92 8.28
C LEU A 86 0.22 -6.06 8.38
N HIS A 87 0.37 -6.87 9.43
CA HIS A 87 -0.42 -8.09 9.65
C HIS A 87 -1.58 -7.92 10.63
N ASP A 88 -1.74 -6.73 11.23
CA ASP A 88 -2.82 -6.44 12.19
C ASP A 88 -3.20 -4.95 12.16
N THR A 89 -4.49 -4.66 12.07
CA THR A 89 -5.02 -3.29 11.94
C THR A 89 -4.92 -2.48 13.22
N GLU A 90 -4.78 -3.15 14.37
CA GLU A 90 -4.70 -2.54 15.69
C GLU A 90 -3.24 -2.33 16.16
N HIS A 91 -2.28 -3.09 15.61
CA HIS A 91 -0.88 -3.09 16.08
C HIS A 91 0.13 -2.91 14.93
N ASP A 92 0.94 -1.86 15.03
CA ASP A 92 2.01 -1.55 14.08
C ASP A 92 3.26 -2.38 14.44
N ALA A 93 3.45 -3.56 13.82
CA ALA A 93 4.53 -4.51 14.17
C ALA A 93 5.96 -3.99 13.92
N ASN A 94 6.13 -2.87 13.21
CA ASN A 94 7.43 -2.43 12.72
C ASN A 94 8.35 -1.83 13.80
N GLU A 95 7.83 -1.58 15.00
CA GLU A 95 8.66 -1.25 16.17
C GLU A 95 8.76 -2.49 17.06
N SER A 96 9.69 -3.41 16.75
CA SER A 96 9.99 -4.55 17.62
C SER A 96 10.77 -4.09 18.85
N PRO A 97 10.23 -4.12 20.08
CA PRO A 97 11.06 -4.46 21.23
C PRO A 97 11.48 -5.92 21.09
N SER A 98 12.75 -6.20 21.33
CA SER A 98 13.31 -7.55 21.35
C SER A 98 12.43 -8.47 22.18
N ILE A 99 11.76 -9.41 21.52
CA ILE A 99 10.92 -10.43 22.14
C ILE A 99 11.83 -11.28 23.05
N PRO A 100 11.61 -11.30 24.38
CA PRO A 100 12.33 -12.21 25.25
C PRO A 100 11.90 -13.63 24.89
N PRO A 101 12.81 -14.56 24.57
CA PRO A 101 12.41 -15.93 24.29
C PRO A 101 11.74 -16.52 25.53
N LYS A 102 10.48 -16.94 25.41
CA LYS A 102 9.94 -17.96 26.32
C LYS A 102 10.86 -19.17 26.20
N LYS A 103 11.40 -19.65 27.32
CA LYS A 103 12.32 -20.79 27.34
C LYS A 103 11.62 -22.01 26.71
N SER A 104 12.30 -22.57 25.70
CA SER A 104 12.12 -23.90 25.08
C SER A 104 10.89 -24.19 24.20
N ASP A 105 10.52 -23.29 23.28
CA ASP A 105 9.61 -23.61 22.17
C ASP A 105 10.22 -23.20 20.81
N ILE A 106 10.27 -24.12 19.84
CA ILE A 106 10.64 -23.82 18.44
C ILE A 106 9.42 -23.25 17.73
N ARG A 107 9.57 -22.09 17.08
CA ARG A 107 8.46 -21.37 16.44
C ARG A 107 8.56 -21.40 14.93
N ALA A 108 7.57 -22.02 14.30
CA ALA A 108 7.43 -22.04 12.86
C ALA A 108 6.44 -20.96 12.41
N VAL A 109 6.94 -19.95 11.70
CA VAL A 109 6.10 -18.86 11.15
C VAL A 109 5.33 -19.32 9.93
N LEU A 110 4.07 -18.92 9.85
CA LEU A 110 3.21 -19.08 8.68
C LEU A 110 2.42 -17.81 8.43
N TYR A 111 2.18 -17.52 7.15
CA TYR A 111 1.38 -16.39 6.70
C TYR A 111 0.17 -16.92 5.94
N PHE A 112 -0.99 -16.28 6.13
CA PHE A 112 -2.22 -16.63 5.45
C PHE A 112 -2.82 -15.38 4.84
N THR A 113 -2.86 -15.31 3.51
CA THR A 113 -3.47 -14.18 2.80
C THR A 113 -4.98 -14.21 2.99
N VAL A 114 -5.53 -13.09 3.47
CA VAL A 114 -6.98 -12.88 3.66
C VAL A 114 -7.64 -12.82 2.27
N PRO A 115 -8.63 -13.67 1.98
CA PRO A 115 -9.36 -13.59 0.71
C PRO A 115 -10.12 -12.28 0.53
N GLY A 116 -10.03 -11.69 -0.66
CA GLY A 116 -10.71 -10.45 -0.99
C GLY A 116 -12.23 -10.61 -0.97
N GLY A 117 -12.92 -9.73 -0.23
CA GLY A 117 -14.38 -9.55 -0.27
C GLY A 117 -15.25 -10.76 0.09
N THR A 118 -14.68 -11.84 0.64
CA THR A 118 -15.39 -13.11 0.87
C THR A 118 -15.16 -13.71 2.26
N ALA A 119 -14.22 -13.17 3.02
CA ALA A 119 -13.77 -13.71 4.30
C ALA A 119 -14.19 -12.85 5.50
N GLU A 120 -15.29 -12.11 5.45
CA GLU A 120 -15.69 -11.22 6.56
C GLU A 120 -16.16 -11.98 7.80
N GLY A 121 -15.87 -11.41 8.98
CA GLY A 121 -16.34 -11.91 10.27
C GLY A 121 -15.25 -12.53 11.13
N GLU A 122 -15.68 -13.26 12.15
CA GLU A 122 -14.79 -13.88 13.13
C GLU A 122 -14.39 -15.29 12.67
N HIS A 123 -13.10 -15.57 12.49
CA HIS A 123 -12.56 -16.88 12.14
C HIS A 123 -11.78 -17.48 13.31
N LYS A 124 -12.14 -18.69 13.75
CA LYS A 124 -11.44 -19.37 14.85
C LYS A 124 -10.55 -20.47 14.35
N TRP A 125 -9.24 -20.31 14.44
CA TRP A 125 -8.26 -21.25 13.91
C TRP A 125 -7.65 -22.13 15.00
N ILE A 126 -7.42 -23.39 14.62
CA ILE A 126 -6.60 -24.33 15.36
C ILE A 126 -5.57 -24.96 14.45
N ALA A 127 -4.47 -25.42 15.04
CA ALA A 127 -3.42 -26.13 14.32
C ALA A 127 -3.52 -27.63 14.58
N LYS A 128 -3.25 -28.44 13.56
CA LYS A 128 -3.11 -29.89 13.66
C LYS A 128 -1.80 -30.34 13.00
N LEU A 129 -1.02 -31.11 13.73
CA LEU A 129 0.25 -31.68 13.29
C LEU A 129 0.27 -33.16 13.71
N ASP A 130 0.49 -34.06 12.74
CA ASP A 130 0.62 -35.49 12.97
C ASP A 130 -0.49 -36.14 13.81
N GLY A 131 -1.73 -35.71 13.58
CA GLY A 131 -2.91 -36.26 14.25
C GLY A 131 -3.27 -35.57 15.57
N GLN A 132 -2.41 -34.69 16.08
CA GLN A 132 -2.59 -33.94 17.32
C GLN A 132 -3.00 -32.51 17.01
N GLN A 133 -3.83 -31.89 17.85
CA GLN A 133 -4.40 -30.56 17.57
C GLN A 133 -4.36 -29.65 18.79
N THR A 134 -4.31 -28.34 18.55
CA THR A 134 -4.45 -27.33 19.60
C THR A 134 -5.84 -27.36 20.23
N SER A 135 -5.95 -26.85 21.45
CA SER A 135 -7.23 -26.77 22.17
C SER A 135 -8.23 -25.88 21.42
N THR A 136 -9.46 -26.36 21.28
CA THR A 136 -10.57 -25.58 20.69
C THR A 136 -11.05 -24.45 21.60
N LYS A 137 -10.72 -24.49 22.89
CA LYS A 137 -11.07 -23.44 23.86
C LYS A 137 -10.14 -22.23 23.81
N THR A 138 -8.98 -22.38 23.19
CA THR A 138 -7.94 -21.34 23.07
C THR A 138 -7.57 -21.17 21.60
N ALA A 139 -8.57 -21.24 20.72
CA ALA A 139 -8.37 -21.03 19.29
C ALA A 139 -7.92 -19.59 19.03
N LEU A 140 -7.04 -19.42 18.03
CA LEU A 140 -6.68 -18.10 17.52
C LEU A 140 -7.92 -17.51 16.83
N THR A 141 -8.33 -16.32 17.23
CA THR A 141 -9.49 -15.61 16.68
C THR A 141 -9.01 -14.53 15.73
N ILE A 142 -9.45 -14.58 14.48
CA ILE A 142 -9.12 -13.59 13.47
C ILE A 142 -10.40 -12.85 13.12
N THR A 143 -10.45 -11.57 13.44
CA THR A 143 -11.55 -10.70 13.03
C THR A 143 -11.19 -10.11 11.67
N VAL A 144 -11.92 -10.50 10.64
CA VAL A 144 -11.76 -9.95 9.30
C VAL A 144 -12.80 -8.85 9.11
N GLU A 145 -12.30 -7.62 9.04
CA GLU A 145 -13.09 -6.41 8.86
C GLU A 145 -13.30 -6.09 7.38
N PRO A 146 -14.46 -5.50 7.01
CA PRO A 146 -14.68 -5.02 5.67
C PRO A 146 -13.76 -3.84 5.37
N PHE A 147 -13.10 -3.88 4.22
CA PHE A 147 -12.39 -2.75 3.65
C PHE A 147 -13.33 -2.05 2.65
N GLU A 148 -13.90 -0.92 3.08
CA GLU A 148 -14.83 -0.13 2.27
C GLU A 148 -14.33 1.31 2.14
N ILE A 149 -14.56 1.89 0.97
CA ILE A 149 -14.15 3.27 0.67
C ILE A 149 -15.12 3.93 -0.29
N SER A 150 -15.30 5.23 -0.12
CA SER A 150 -16.03 6.11 -1.02
C SER A 150 -15.29 7.44 -1.16
N ALA A 151 -15.67 8.27 -2.13
CA ALA A 151 -15.09 9.62 -2.28
C ALA A 151 -15.19 10.45 -0.99
N GLY A 152 -16.27 10.27 -0.21
CA GLY A 152 -16.49 10.98 1.04
C GLY A 152 -15.46 10.64 2.12
N ASN A 153 -14.74 9.52 2.00
CA ASN A 153 -13.73 9.06 2.95
C ASN A 153 -12.33 9.61 2.67
N LEU A 154 -12.12 10.26 1.52
CA LEU A 154 -10.83 10.78 1.10
C LEU A 154 -10.86 12.32 1.07
N GLU A 155 -9.69 12.92 1.18
CA GLU A 155 -9.51 14.36 1.03
C GLU A 155 -8.18 14.72 0.37
N LEU A 156 -8.19 15.84 -0.35
CA LEU A 156 -7.02 16.50 -0.87
C LEU A 156 -6.70 17.70 0.02
N VAL A 157 -5.55 17.68 0.67
CA VAL A 157 -5.14 18.72 1.62
C VAL A 157 -3.95 19.48 1.05
N LYS A 158 -4.14 20.78 0.84
CA LYS A 158 -3.05 21.71 0.52
C LYS A 158 -2.09 21.81 1.71
N LYS A 159 -0.78 21.69 1.46
CA LYS A 159 0.27 21.75 2.49
C LYS A 159 1.07 23.03 2.43
N VAL A 160 1.86 23.20 1.38
CA VAL A 160 2.73 24.35 1.19
C VAL A 160 2.55 24.91 -0.22
N THR A 161 2.81 26.20 -0.37
CA THR A 161 2.92 26.87 -1.67
C THR A 161 4.29 27.52 -1.75
N VAL A 162 5.04 27.18 -2.79
CA VAL A 162 6.34 27.76 -3.10
C VAL A 162 6.24 28.32 -4.51
N ASN A 163 6.24 29.65 -4.62
CA ASN A 163 6.01 30.36 -5.88
C ASN A 163 4.75 29.85 -6.59
N CYS A 164 4.89 29.25 -7.76
CA CYS A 164 3.81 28.71 -8.57
C CYS A 164 3.44 27.25 -8.22
N ALA A 165 4.29 26.56 -7.44
CA ALA A 165 4.11 25.18 -7.06
C ALA A 165 3.31 25.06 -5.75
N VAL A 166 2.35 24.14 -5.72
CA VAL A 166 1.52 23.84 -4.57
C VAL A 166 1.61 22.35 -4.25
N LEU A 167 2.03 22.05 -3.03
CA LEU A 167 2.08 20.70 -2.49
C LEU A 167 0.70 20.30 -1.97
N TYR A 168 0.21 19.16 -2.42
CA TYR A 168 -1.03 18.53 -1.98
C TYR A 168 -0.75 17.13 -1.43
N VAL A 169 -1.62 16.68 -0.53
CA VAL A 169 -1.66 15.31 -0.04
C VAL A 169 -3.04 14.73 -0.28
N LEU A 170 -3.11 13.60 -0.98
CA LEU A 170 -4.27 12.73 -1.02
C LEU A 170 -4.20 11.75 0.15
N LYS A 171 -5.20 11.79 1.04
CA LYS A 171 -5.26 10.93 2.22
C LYS A 171 -6.66 10.55 2.62
N TYR A 172 -6.76 9.56 3.50
CA TYR A 172 -8.00 9.26 4.22
C TYR A 172 -8.34 10.39 5.20
N LYS A 173 -9.63 10.71 5.32
CA LYS A 173 -10.12 11.64 6.33
C LYS A 173 -9.93 11.08 7.74
N LYS A 174 -9.78 11.97 8.70
CA LYS A 174 -9.70 11.61 10.12
C LYS A 174 -10.93 10.78 10.54
N GLY A 175 -10.68 9.65 11.19
CA GLY A 175 -11.72 8.77 11.73
C GLY A 175 -12.35 7.80 10.73
N VAL A 176 -11.89 7.80 9.47
CA VAL A 176 -12.29 6.75 8.50
C VAL A 176 -11.59 5.44 8.83
N PHE A 177 -10.28 5.50 9.06
CA PHE A 177 -9.45 4.36 9.41
C PHE A 177 -8.52 4.68 10.59
N PRO A 178 -7.91 3.67 11.23
CA PRO A 178 -6.85 3.87 12.22
C PRO A 178 -5.70 4.72 11.66
N ILE A 179 -4.99 5.42 12.55
CA ILE A 179 -3.90 6.34 12.15
C ILE A 179 -2.77 5.61 11.39
N ALA A 180 -2.57 4.32 11.66
CA ALA A 180 -1.61 3.48 10.94
C ALA A 180 -1.99 3.27 9.46
N GLN A 181 -3.27 3.41 9.09
CA GLN A 181 -3.73 3.24 7.72
C GLN A 181 -3.63 4.53 6.91
N LYS A 182 -2.71 4.54 5.95
CA LYS A 182 -2.40 5.70 5.11
C LYS A 182 -2.16 5.25 3.69
N LEU A 183 -2.67 6.00 2.72
CA LEU A 183 -2.27 5.83 1.32
C LEU A 183 -0.76 6.04 1.20
N ARG A 184 -0.06 5.08 0.58
CA ARG A 184 1.40 5.09 0.49
C ARG A 184 1.90 5.47 -0.89
N ASN A 185 1.35 4.90 -1.95
CA ASN A 185 1.82 5.16 -3.31
C ASN A 185 0.70 4.98 -4.34
N CYS A 186 0.87 5.64 -5.49
CA CYS A 186 0.13 5.28 -6.69
C CYS A 186 0.85 4.10 -7.35
N ILE A 187 0.14 2.99 -7.58
CA ILE A 187 0.70 1.78 -8.16
C ILE A 187 0.34 1.60 -9.64
N ASP A 188 -0.67 2.34 -10.12
CA ASP A 188 -1.06 2.42 -11.51
C ASP A 188 -1.06 3.88 -11.98
N PHE A 189 0.15 4.40 -12.21
CA PHE A 189 0.33 5.76 -12.72
C PHE A 189 -0.20 5.84 -14.16
N LYS A 190 -1.02 6.87 -14.41
CA LYS A 190 -1.44 7.30 -15.76
C LYS A 190 -0.93 8.70 -15.99
N GLY A 191 -0.11 8.89 -17.03
CA GLY A 191 0.62 10.14 -17.18
C GLY A 191 1.86 10.05 -18.05
N MET A 192 2.60 11.15 -18.03
CA MET A 192 3.90 11.33 -18.66
C MET A 192 4.96 11.64 -17.59
N LYS A 193 6.13 11.04 -17.74
CA LYS A 193 7.32 11.35 -16.95
C LYS A 193 8.44 11.78 -17.89
N PHE A 194 9.13 12.84 -17.54
CA PHE A 194 10.22 13.44 -18.31
C PHE A 194 11.59 12.95 -17.79
N SER A 195 12.17 11.92 -18.40
CA SER A 195 13.48 11.39 -18.00
C SER A 195 14.67 12.26 -18.43
N GLY A 196 15.88 11.94 -17.95
CA GLY A 196 17.14 12.57 -18.38
C GLY A 196 17.76 13.56 -17.39
N THR A 197 17.02 14.02 -16.36
CA THR A 197 17.48 15.16 -15.53
C THR A 197 17.18 15.08 -14.03
N GLY A 198 16.63 13.96 -13.55
CA GLY A 198 16.24 13.79 -12.14
C GLY A 198 14.74 13.88 -11.88
N ALA A 199 13.91 13.98 -12.94
CA ALA A 199 12.46 14.03 -12.74
C ALA A 199 11.95 12.77 -12.07
N ASN A 200 11.23 13.00 -10.98
CA ASN A 200 10.69 11.99 -10.07
C ASN A 200 9.19 12.23 -9.85
N SER A 201 8.54 12.77 -10.87
CA SER A 201 7.11 13.06 -10.86
C SER A 201 6.44 12.62 -12.16
N TRP A 202 5.18 12.19 -12.05
CA TRP A 202 4.33 11.78 -13.16
C TRP A 202 3.28 12.85 -13.41
N VAL A 203 3.37 13.53 -14.54
CA VAL A 203 2.36 14.49 -15.01
C VAL A 203 1.13 13.73 -15.47
N SER A 204 0.02 13.92 -14.77
CA SER A 204 -1.24 13.25 -15.07
C SER A 204 -2.27 14.16 -15.72
N MET A 205 -2.05 15.49 -15.71
CA MET A 205 -2.97 16.46 -16.27
C MET A 205 -2.24 17.75 -16.65
N VAL A 206 -2.54 18.27 -17.85
CA VAL A 206 -2.19 19.64 -18.31
C VAL A 206 -3.35 20.17 -19.14
N MET A 207 -4.17 21.05 -18.55
CA MET A 207 -5.36 21.52 -19.25
C MET A 207 -5.00 22.59 -20.30
N SER A 208 -5.46 22.43 -21.54
CA SER A 208 -5.10 23.36 -22.62
C SER A 208 -6.15 24.42 -22.96
N ASN A 209 -7.43 24.23 -22.61
CA ASN A 209 -8.51 25.09 -23.13
C ASN A 209 -8.95 26.23 -22.18
N LYS A 210 -8.69 26.11 -20.87
CA LYS A 210 -9.05 27.14 -19.86
C LYS A 210 -8.05 27.25 -18.69
N GLY A 211 -6.92 26.54 -18.72
CA GLY A 211 -6.24 26.13 -17.49
C GLY A 211 -4.74 26.33 -17.49
N TYR A 212 -4.32 27.37 -16.81
CA TYR A 212 -2.93 27.70 -16.48
C TYR A 212 -2.40 26.80 -15.36
N LYS A 213 -2.52 25.47 -15.50
CA LYS A 213 -2.19 24.51 -14.44
C LYS A 213 -1.80 23.12 -14.93
N LEU A 214 -0.94 22.49 -14.13
CA LEU A 214 -0.47 21.12 -14.29
C LEU A 214 -0.67 20.35 -12.99
N GLY A 215 -1.03 19.07 -13.09
CA GLY A 215 -1.08 18.15 -11.96
C GLY A 215 -0.13 16.98 -12.13
N ALA A 216 0.69 16.72 -11.10
CA ALA A 216 1.62 15.62 -11.07
C ALA A 216 1.58 14.85 -9.74
N PHE A 217 1.92 13.56 -9.80
CA PHE A 217 2.21 12.75 -8.62
C PHE A 217 3.71 12.67 -8.39
N VAL A 218 4.15 12.80 -7.15
CA VAL A 218 5.55 12.57 -6.79
C VAL A 218 5.77 11.06 -6.62
N GLU A 219 6.90 10.55 -7.10
CA GLU A 219 7.25 9.14 -6.95
C GLU A 219 7.45 8.78 -5.48
N TYR A 220 7.11 7.55 -5.13
CA TYR A 220 7.04 7.11 -3.74
C TYR A 220 8.36 7.33 -3.00
N ARG A 221 8.27 7.98 -1.83
CA ARG A 221 9.40 8.31 -0.92
C ARG A 221 10.43 9.27 -1.49
N GLU A 222 10.17 9.89 -2.63
CA GLU A 222 10.97 11.01 -3.10
C GLU A 222 10.64 12.24 -2.25
N THR A 223 11.64 12.71 -1.52
CA THR A 223 11.49 13.84 -0.57
C THR A 223 12.31 15.05 -0.98
N SER A 224 13.24 14.95 -1.92
CA SER A 224 14.11 16.06 -2.31
C SER A 224 14.34 16.09 -3.81
N ASN A 225 14.78 17.24 -4.33
CA ASN A 225 14.99 17.46 -5.77
C ASN A 225 13.75 17.09 -6.58
N ILE A 226 12.56 17.45 -6.08
CA ILE A 226 11.33 17.11 -6.76
C ILE A 226 11.26 17.92 -8.06
N GLN A 227 11.36 17.23 -9.19
CA GLN A 227 11.36 17.85 -10.50
C GLN A 227 10.30 17.20 -11.37
N ILE A 228 9.40 18.03 -11.89
CA ILE A 228 8.41 17.57 -12.88
C ILE A 228 9.05 17.53 -14.26
N GLY A 229 9.82 18.56 -14.59
CA GLY A 229 10.58 18.72 -15.82
C GLY A 229 11.44 19.98 -15.75
N LYS A 230 11.89 20.46 -16.91
CA LYS A 230 12.69 21.66 -17.09
C LYS A 230 11.90 22.70 -17.86
N ALA A 231 12.03 23.95 -17.45
CA ALA A 231 11.41 25.07 -18.13
C ALA A 231 11.92 25.19 -19.58
N PHE A 232 11.01 25.34 -20.56
CA PHE A 232 11.31 25.56 -21.99
C PHE A 232 12.27 24.52 -22.58
N HIS A 233 12.13 23.28 -22.15
CA HIS A 233 12.95 22.18 -22.64
C HIS A 233 12.15 21.27 -23.56
N GLU A 234 12.70 21.05 -24.75
CA GLU A 234 12.26 20.01 -25.68
C GLU A 234 12.91 18.68 -25.28
N TYR A 235 12.06 17.72 -24.95
CA TYR A 235 12.41 16.36 -24.58
C TYR A 235 12.27 15.43 -25.77
N SER A 236 13.30 14.66 -26.08
CA SER A 236 13.22 13.62 -27.10
C SER A 236 12.42 12.41 -26.62
N GLN A 237 12.02 11.52 -27.54
CA GLN A 237 11.23 10.32 -27.21
C GLN A 237 11.89 9.40 -26.17
N ASP A 238 13.22 9.29 -26.16
CA ASP A 238 13.97 8.51 -25.17
C ASP A 238 14.04 9.20 -23.79
N GLU A 239 13.66 10.47 -23.71
CA GLU A 239 13.51 11.24 -22.48
C GLU A 239 12.04 11.31 -22.00
N LEU A 240 11.16 10.49 -22.57
CA LEU A 240 9.74 10.45 -22.21
C LEU A 240 9.30 9.03 -21.85
N VAL A 241 8.63 8.90 -20.71
CA VAL A 241 7.93 7.67 -20.33
C VAL A 241 6.45 7.98 -20.21
N ILE A 242 5.63 7.25 -20.96
CA ILE A 242 4.18 7.44 -21.01
C ILE A 242 3.49 6.18 -20.51
N LYS A 243 2.48 6.35 -19.66
CA LYS A 243 1.65 5.26 -19.12
C LYS A 243 0.17 5.61 -19.17
N GLY A 244 -0.65 4.58 -19.40
CA GLY A 244 -2.11 4.68 -19.42
C GLY A 244 -2.71 4.90 -20.81
N SER A 245 -3.91 4.38 -21.02
CA SER A 245 -4.71 4.63 -22.22
C SER A 245 -5.11 6.10 -22.32
N GLY A 246 -5.03 6.70 -23.52
CA GLY A 246 -5.34 8.11 -23.74
C GLY A 246 -4.12 9.05 -23.70
N PHE A 247 -2.94 8.53 -23.32
CA PHE A 247 -1.67 9.29 -23.34
C PHE A 247 -0.78 8.95 -24.56
N ASP A 248 -1.23 8.10 -25.50
CA ASP A 248 -0.54 7.75 -26.76
C ASP A 248 -0.28 8.95 -27.70
N LEU A 249 -0.74 10.13 -27.31
CA LEU A 249 -0.75 11.36 -28.10
C LEU A 249 0.64 11.89 -28.46
N CYS A 250 1.68 11.50 -27.71
CA CYS A 250 3.06 11.91 -27.99
C CYS A 250 3.86 10.84 -28.73
N GLN A 251 3.32 9.63 -28.94
CA GLN A 251 4.07 8.58 -29.66
C GLN A 251 4.26 8.91 -31.14
N GLN A 252 3.45 9.82 -31.69
CA GLN A 252 3.56 10.28 -33.08
C GLN A 252 4.43 11.55 -33.23
N SER A 253 4.77 12.25 -32.14
CA SER A 253 5.68 13.40 -32.19
C SER A 253 7.13 12.95 -32.00
N TYR A 254 8.09 13.71 -32.53
CA TYR A 254 9.51 13.44 -32.31
C TYR A 254 10.02 13.94 -30.94
N ALA A 255 9.24 14.80 -30.28
CA ALA A 255 9.56 15.41 -28.99
C ALA A 255 8.30 15.92 -28.25
N ALA A 256 8.47 16.31 -26.99
CA ALA A 256 7.50 17.07 -26.19
C ALA A 256 8.20 18.27 -25.52
N GLU A 257 7.55 19.43 -25.49
CA GLU A 257 8.13 20.63 -24.88
C GLU A 257 7.25 21.18 -23.74
N ILE A 258 7.85 21.48 -22.59
CA ILE A 258 7.15 22.10 -21.46
C ILE A 258 7.32 23.62 -21.53
N PHE A 259 6.21 24.33 -21.70
CA PHE A 259 6.13 25.79 -21.68
C PHE A 259 5.73 26.26 -20.29
N SER A 260 6.70 26.46 -19.41
CA SER A 260 6.46 26.96 -18.05
C SER A 260 7.77 27.47 -17.44
N LEU A 261 7.79 28.69 -16.89
CA LEU A 261 8.89 29.13 -16.02
C LEU A 261 8.77 28.53 -14.61
N CYS A 262 7.54 28.22 -14.21
CA CYS A 262 7.19 27.78 -12.88
C CYS A 262 7.44 26.28 -12.62
N ILE A 263 7.76 25.48 -13.64
CA ILE A 263 8.00 24.04 -13.47
C ILE A 263 9.26 23.78 -12.62
N ASP A 264 10.25 24.67 -12.68
CA ASP A 264 11.48 24.56 -11.90
C ASP A 264 11.27 24.95 -10.43
N ASP A 265 10.16 25.62 -10.08
CA ASP A 265 9.85 25.97 -8.69
C ASP A 265 9.64 24.73 -7.80
N THR A 266 9.34 23.57 -8.38
CA THR A 266 9.20 22.32 -7.61
C THR A 266 10.52 21.91 -6.95
N LEU A 267 11.66 22.32 -7.51
CA LEU A 267 12.99 22.09 -6.93
C LEU A 267 13.21 22.88 -5.62
N ALA A 268 12.43 23.93 -5.40
CA ALA A 268 12.52 24.76 -4.20
C ALA A 268 11.67 24.24 -3.03
N LEU A 269 10.97 23.12 -3.19
CA LEU A 269 10.23 22.48 -2.10
C LEU A 269 11.20 22.00 -1.02
N ASP A 270 10.93 22.39 0.23
CA ASP A 270 11.69 21.92 1.38
C ASP A 270 11.49 20.41 1.55
N PRO A 271 12.57 19.61 1.59
CA PRO A 271 12.44 18.18 1.81
C PRO A 271 11.70 17.78 3.10
N ALA A 272 11.76 18.61 4.14
CA ALA A 272 11.03 18.37 5.38
C ALA A 272 9.51 18.48 5.19
N ASP A 273 9.06 19.43 4.36
CA ASP A 273 7.63 19.58 4.03
C ASP A 273 7.12 18.39 3.21
N VAL A 274 7.93 17.91 2.26
CA VAL A 274 7.59 16.76 1.42
C VAL A 274 7.57 15.46 2.25
N ASP A 275 8.53 15.27 3.17
CA ASP A 275 8.53 14.11 4.08
C ASP A 275 7.31 14.14 5.03
N ALA A 276 7.00 15.30 5.61
CA ALA A 276 5.80 15.47 6.43
C ALA A 276 4.52 15.14 5.65
N ALA A 277 4.46 15.52 4.37
CA ALA A 277 3.36 15.21 3.48
C ALA A 277 3.24 13.70 3.18
N TRP A 278 4.36 13.01 2.89
CA TRP A 278 4.39 11.55 2.71
C TRP A 278 3.99 10.78 3.97
N ASN A 279 4.28 11.33 5.16
CA ASN A 279 3.85 10.75 6.42
C ASN A 279 2.33 10.83 6.64
N GLU A 280 1.60 11.58 5.82
CA GLU A 280 0.13 11.67 5.88
C GLU A 280 -0.60 10.92 4.76
N GLY A 281 0.00 10.82 3.57
CA GLY A 281 -0.65 10.23 2.40
C GLY A 281 0.19 10.36 1.14
N VAL A 282 -0.47 10.26 -0.02
CA VAL A 282 0.20 10.34 -1.32
C VAL A 282 0.43 11.80 -1.72
N VAL A 283 1.67 12.12 -2.04
CA VAL A 283 2.10 13.48 -2.40
C VAL A 283 1.79 13.79 -3.87
N MET A 284 1.25 14.97 -4.08
CA MET A 284 0.88 15.51 -5.38
C MET A 284 1.35 16.96 -5.52
N LEU A 285 1.63 17.39 -6.75
CA LEU A 285 2.08 18.74 -7.08
C LEU A 285 1.20 19.39 -8.11
N GLN A 286 0.72 20.58 -7.78
CA GLN A 286 0.07 21.46 -8.74
C GLN A 286 1.02 22.60 -9.10
N VAL A 287 1.25 22.84 -10.38
CA VAL A 287 1.91 24.06 -10.86
C VAL A 287 0.85 24.95 -11.49
N ARG A 288 0.90 26.26 -11.20
CA ARG A 288 -0.06 27.25 -11.71
C ARG A 288 0.68 28.41 -12.36
N GLU A 289 0.52 28.60 -13.66
CA GLU A 289 1.19 29.65 -14.42
C GLU A 289 0.46 30.03 -15.72
N ASP A 290 0.34 31.32 -15.98
CA ASP A 290 -0.15 31.84 -17.25
C ASP A 290 0.74 31.37 -18.40
N GLY A 291 0.13 30.75 -19.41
CA GLY A 291 0.84 30.16 -20.55
C GLY A 291 1.39 28.76 -20.29
N LEU A 292 1.10 28.14 -19.14
CA LEU A 292 1.49 26.76 -18.87
C LEU A 292 0.92 25.84 -19.95
N GLY A 293 1.79 25.03 -20.54
CA GLY A 293 1.38 24.00 -21.48
C GLY A 293 2.46 22.95 -21.70
N ILE A 294 2.04 21.81 -22.24
CA ILE A 294 2.95 20.84 -22.83
C ILE A 294 2.60 20.76 -24.31
N TRP A 295 3.55 21.13 -25.16
CA TRP A 295 3.39 20.99 -26.59
C TRP A 295 3.86 19.61 -27.02
N CYS A 296 2.86 18.80 -27.31
CA CYS A 296 2.93 17.61 -28.14
C CYS A 296 1.90 17.86 -29.26
N MET A 297 1.91 17.19 -30.40
CA MET A 297 0.98 17.53 -31.50
C MET A 297 -0.53 17.45 -31.15
N ILE A 298 -0.93 17.09 -29.92
CA ILE A 298 -2.31 17.03 -29.43
C ILE A 298 -2.37 17.50 -27.96
N HIS A 299 -3.46 18.17 -27.59
CA HIS A 299 -3.78 18.58 -26.21
C HIS A 299 -4.00 17.37 -25.28
N LEU A 300 -3.28 17.34 -24.15
CA LEU A 300 -3.44 16.33 -23.11
C LEU A 300 -4.57 16.71 -22.14
N ASP A 301 -5.81 16.61 -22.62
CA ASP A 301 -6.98 16.88 -21.78
C ASP A 301 -7.50 15.59 -21.16
N VAL A 302 -7.12 15.36 -19.90
CA VAL A 302 -7.63 14.23 -19.12
C VAL A 302 -8.24 14.79 -17.85
N GLU A 303 -9.39 15.46 -18.03
CA GLU A 303 -10.17 16.07 -16.96
C GLU A 303 -10.40 15.09 -15.78
N GLU A 304 -10.51 13.81 -16.09
CA GLU A 304 -10.78 12.74 -15.14
C GLU A 304 -9.97 11.48 -15.46
N ASN A 305 -9.25 10.99 -14.45
CA ASN A 305 -8.47 9.76 -14.53
C ASN A 305 -8.72 8.91 -13.29
N ASP A 306 -8.83 7.60 -13.50
CA ASP A 306 -8.82 6.61 -12.43
C ASP A 306 -7.38 6.23 -12.09
N PHE A 307 -6.99 6.38 -10.83
CA PHE A 307 -5.67 5.98 -10.33
C PHE A 307 -5.84 4.93 -9.24
N VAL A 308 -4.96 3.94 -9.21
CA VAL A 308 -4.95 2.95 -8.14
C VAL A 308 -3.87 3.32 -7.13
N PHE A 309 -4.28 3.54 -5.89
CA PHE A 309 -3.41 3.77 -4.75
C PHE A 309 -3.37 2.55 -3.85
N GLN A 310 -2.23 2.30 -3.22
CA GLN A 310 -2.09 1.27 -2.21
C GLN A 310 -1.78 1.90 -0.84
N ASP A 311 -2.36 1.34 0.22
CA ASP A 311 -2.13 1.78 1.59
C ASP A 311 -1.13 0.91 2.38
N THR A 312 -0.89 1.28 3.64
CA THR A 312 0.00 0.58 4.59
C THR A 312 -0.32 -0.90 4.80
N PHE A 313 -1.58 -1.31 4.62
CA PHE A 313 -2.06 -2.68 4.80
C PHE A 313 -2.19 -3.43 3.46
N GLY A 314 -1.69 -2.84 2.37
CA GLY A 314 -1.77 -3.40 1.02
C GLY A 314 -3.12 -3.20 0.35
N GLY A 315 -4.08 -2.55 1.03
CA GLY A 315 -5.40 -2.24 0.49
C GLY A 315 -5.28 -1.35 -0.73
N ARG A 316 -6.01 -1.67 -1.80
CA ARG A 316 -5.97 -0.92 -3.05
C ARG A 316 -7.26 -0.15 -3.25
N VAL A 317 -7.11 1.14 -3.54
CA VAL A 317 -8.21 2.07 -3.75
C VAL A 317 -8.06 2.68 -5.13
N GLU A 318 -9.03 2.46 -6.00
CA GLU A 318 -9.17 3.22 -7.24
C GLU A 318 -9.85 4.54 -6.90
N VAL A 319 -9.24 5.66 -7.29
CA VAL A 319 -9.75 7.02 -7.06
C VAL A 319 -9.84 7.74 -8.39
N ASN A 320 -11.02 8.27 -8.71
CA ASN A 320 -11.23 9.17 -9.82
C ASN A 320 -11.04 10.61 -9.33
N ILE A 321 -10.01 11.27 -9.86
CA ILE A 321 -9.72 12.67 -9.53
C ILE A 321 -10.21 13.53 -10.68
N ASN A 322 -11.09 14.49 -10.36
CA ASN A 322 -11.45 15.57 -11.26
C ASN A 322 -10.49 16.74 -11.01
N TRP A 323 -9.64 16.99 -12.00
CA TRP A 323 -8.56 17.97 -11.93
C TRP A 323 -9.03 19.39 -12.29
N ASP A 324 -10.24 19.52 -12.81
CA ASP A 324 -10.82 20.77 -13.30
C ASP A 324 -12.16 21.13 -12.65
N ALA A 325 -12.38 20.71 -11.41
CA ALA A 325 -13.57 21.16 -10.70
C ALA A 325 -13.39 22.65 -10.36
N GLY A 326 -14.15 23.55 -10.99
CA GLY A 326 -14.19 24.97 -10.62
C GLY A 326 -13.75 25.94 -11.72
N ASP A 327 -12.81 26.84 -11.41
CA ASP A 327 -12.40 27.96 -12.26
C ASP A 327 -11.12 27.66 -13.07
N SER A 328 -10.61 28.67 -13.79
CA SER A 328 -9.39 28.58 -14.60
C SER A 328 -8.15 28.08 -13.82
N TRP A 329 -8.11 28.22 -12.49
CA TRP A 329 -7.05 27.70 -11.63
C TRP A 329 -7.34 26.31 -11.07
N GLY A 330 -8.60 25.86 -11.16
CA GLY A 330 -9.09 24.53 -10.80
C GLY A 330 -8.95 24.20 -9.32
N ILE A 331 -9.95 23.49 -8.82
CA ILE A 331 -9.87 22.79 -7.54
C ILE A 331 -9.83 21.31 -7.89
N TRP A 332 -8.83 20.61 -7.38
CA TRP A 332 -8.81 19.15 -7.50
C TRP A 332 -9.83 18.58 -6.55
N THR A 333 -10.71 17.74 -7.06
CA THR A 333 -11.76 17.09 -6.28
C THR A 333 -11.79 15.60 -6.54
N ILE A 334 -12.25 14.86 -5.55
CA ILE A 334 -12.39 13.42 -5.63
C ILE A 334 -13.82 13.14 -6.08
N ARG A 335 -13.98 12.58 -7.27
CA ARG A 335 -15.29 12.30 -7.86
C ARG A 335 -15.86 10.98 -7.36
N SER A 336 -15.04 9.94 -7.35
CA SER A 336 -15.38 8.62 -6.87
C SER A 336 -14.16 7.94 -6.27
N ALA A 337 -14.42 6.97 -5.40
CA ALA A 337 -13.41 6.02 -4.95
C ALA A 337 -14.07 4.68 -4.68
N LYS A 338 -13.35 3.59 -4.95
CA LYS A 338 -13.80 2.22 -4.68
C LYS A 338 -12.62 1.32 -4.36
N VAL A 339 -12.88 0.25 -3.61
CA VAL A 339 -11.91 -0.81 -3.38
C VAL A 339 -11.73 -1.62 -4.65
N VAL A 340 -10.49 -2.00 -4.94
CA VAL A 340 -10.15 -2.95 -6.00
C VAL A 340 -9.37 -4.12 -5.40
N TYR A 341 -9.78 -5.34 -5.72
CA TYR A 341 -9.10 -6.54 -5.26
C TYR A 341 -7.98 -6.92 -6.26
N PRO A 342 -6.87 -7.52 -5.78
CA PRO A 342 -5.74 -7.93 -6.62
C PRO A 342 -6.05 -8.94 -7.72
#